data_AF-X1BA24-F1
#
_entry.id   AF-X1BA24-F1
#
_cell.length_a   1.000
_cell.length_b   1.000
_cell.length_c   1.000
_cell.angle_alpha   90.00
_cell.angle_beta   90.00
_cell.angle_gamma   90.00
#
_symmetry.space_group_name_H-M   'P 1'
#
loop_
_entity.id
_entity.type
_entity.pdbx_description
1 polymer ?
#
loop_
_entity_poly.entity_id
_entity_poly.type
_entity_poly.pdbx_seq_one_letter_code
_entity_poly.pdbx_strand_id
1 'polypeptide(L)' 'MIASLHGKLESLGSDGATINVAGIGFQVYMPTSTLSTLGKIGEEVKLINLPFNFSTFT' A
#
# COMPACT_ATOMS: atom_id res chain seq x y z
N MET A 1 10.47 9.83 -6.73
CA MET A 1 9.56 9.96 -5.56
C MET A 1 8.14 9.75 -6.05
N ILE A 2 7.46 8.69 -5.62
CA ILE A 2 6.05 8.42 -5.97
C ILE A 2 5.21 8.86 -4.77
N ALA A 3 4.29 9.79 -4.98
CA ALA A 3 3.46 10.36 -3.92
C ALA A 3 2.25 9.48 -3.56
N SER A 4 1.73 8.73 -4.53
CA SER A 4 0.59 7.84 -4.35
C SER A 4 0.55 6.76 -5.42
N LEU A 5 0.01 5.60 -5.08
CA LEU A 5 -0.19 4.46 -5.95
C LEU A 5 -1.66 4.03 -5.92
N HIS A 6 -2.27 3.87 -7.07
CA HIS A 6 -3.66 3.43 -7.19
C HIS A 6 -3.72 2.25 -8.16
N GLY A 7 -4.28 1.14 -7.72
CA GLY A 7 -4.34 -0.09 -8.51
C GLY A 7 -4.98 -1.23 -7.72
N LYS A 8 -4.77 -2.46 -8.18
CA LYS A 8 -5.32 -3.65 -7.52
C LYS A 8 -4.29 -4.32 -6.62
N LEU A 9 -4.69 -4.73 -5.44
CA LEU A 9 -3.85 -5.52 -4.55
C LEU A 9 -3.61 -6.90 -5.17
N GLU A 10 -2.37 -7.19 -5.56
CA GLU A 10 -2.00 -8.44 -6.22
C GLU A 10 -1.49 -9.48 -5.21
N SER A 11 -0.75 -9.04 -4.20
CA SER A 11 -0.28 -9.91 -3.11
C SER A 11 0.01 -9.14 -1.82
N LEU A 12 -0.10 -9.85 -0.70
CA LEU A 12 0.30 -9.39 0.64
C LEU A 12 1.47 -10.25 1.13
N GLY A 13 2.56 -9.60 1.54
CA GLY A 13 3.70 -10.23 2.21
C GLY A 13 3.75 -9.85 3.70
N SER A 14 4.81 -10.28 4.39
CA SER A 14 5.06 -9.94 5.80
C SER A 14 5.36 -8.45 6.02
N ASP A 15 6.11 -7.85 5.09
CA ASP A 15 6.72 -6.52 5.24
C ASP A 15 6.30 -5.53 4.13
N GLY A 16 5.38 -5.94 3.26
CA GLY A 16 4.94 -5.14 2.12
C GLY A 16 3.82 -5.79 1.32
N ALA A 17 3.40 -5.11 0.26
CA ALA A 17 2.35 -5.56 -0.66
C ALA A 17 2.75 -5.28 -2.11
N THR A 18 2.25 -6.10 -3.04
CA THR A 18 2.39 -5.84 -4.48
C THR A 18 1.09 -5.27 -5.01
N ILE A 19 1.16 -4.10 -5.64
CA ILE A 19 0.00 -3.45 -6.26
C ILE A 19 0.18 -3.47 -7.78
N ASN A 20 -0.80 -4.04 -8.47
CA ASN A 20 -0.87 -4.00 -9.91
C ASN A 20 -1.44 -2.66 -10.38
N VAL A 21 -0.64 -1.88 -11.08
CA VAL A 21 -1.06 -0.63 -11.72
C VAL A 21 -0.93 -0.80 -13.23
N ALA A 22 -2.06 -0.91 -13.91
CA ALA A 22 -2.13 -1.05 -15.38
C ALA A 22 -1.25 -2.17 -15.95
N GLY A 23 -1.13 -3.30 -15.25
CA GLY A 23 -0.32 -4.46 -15.65
C GLY A 23 1.11 -4.46 -15.12
N ILE A 24 1.53 -3.44 -14.37
CA ILE A 24 2.85 -3.36 -13.75
C ILE A 24 2.72 -3.59 -12.24
N GLY A 25 3.42 -4.60 -11.72
CA GLY A 25 3.47 -4.92 -10.30
C GLY A 25 4.46 -4.04 -9.55
N PHE A 26 3.97 -3.23 -8.61
CA PHE A 26 4.78 -2.38 -7.75
C PHE A 26 4.83 -2.96 -6.34
N GLN A 27 6.02 -3.34 -5.88
CA GLN A 27 6.24 -3.75 -4.50
C GLN A 27 6.42 -2.52 -3.61
N VAL A 28 5.58 -2.41 -2.59
CA VAL A 28 5.60 -1.30 -1.62
C VAL A 28 5.85 -1.88 -0.23
N TYR A 29 6.93 -1.46 0.40
CA TYR A 29 7.23 -1.80 1.79
C TYR A 29 6.48 -0.85 2.73
N MET A 30 5.82 -1.42 3.74
CA MET A 30 5.05 -0.65 4.71
C MET A 30 4.91 -1.42 6.03
N PRO A 31 4.66 -0.73 7.16
CA PRO A 31 4.47 -1.38 8.44
C PRO A 31 3.32 -2.38 8.42
N THR A 32 3.42 -3.44 9.25
CA THR A 32 2.37 -4.45 9.37
C THR A 32 1.02 -3.85 9.79
N SER A 33 1.01 -2.78 10.60
CA SER A 33 -0.21 -2.06 10.96
C SER A 33 -0.94 -1.48 9.74
N THR A 34 -0.21 -1.01 8.73
CA THR A 34 -0.79 -0.54 7.45
C THR A 34 -1.21 -1.71 6.58
N LEU A 35 -0.43 -2.81 6.54
CA LEU A 35 -0.80 -4.02 5.80
C LEU A 35 -2.15 -4.58 6.27
N SER A 36 -2.40 -4.58 7.59
CA SER A 36 -3.67 -5.03 8.17
C SER A 36 -4.89 -4.22 7.71
N THR A 37 -4.68 -2.99 7.24
CA THR A 37 -5.74 -2.11 6.73
C THR A 37 -5.95 -2.25 5.22
N LEU A 38 -5.05 -2.96 4.53
CA LEU A 38 -5.25 -3.27 3.13
C LEU A 38 -6.43 -4.24 3.00
N GLY A 39 -7.21 -4.04 1.93
CA GLY A 39 -8.32 -4.91 1.59
C GLY A 39 -7.86 -6.32 1.18
N LYS A 40 -8.76 -7.06 0.56
CA LYS A 40 -8.46 -8.40 0.06
C LYS A 40 -7.68 -8.35 -1.26
N ILE A 41 -6.92 -9.40 -1.54
CA ILE A 41 -6.29 -9.58 -2.84
C ILE A 41 -7.36 -9.51 -3.95
N GLY A 42 -7.10 -8.72 -4.98
CA GLY A 42 -8.00 -8.41 -6.09
C GLY A 42 -8.80 -7.11 -5.92
N GLU A 43 -8.85 -6.53 -4.72
CA GLU A 43 -9.55 -5.26 -4.47
C GLU A 43 -8.72 -4.05 -4.91
N GLU A 44 -9.42 -2.97 -5.26
CA GLU A 44 -8.77 -1.69 -5.54
C GLU A 44 -8.25 -1.05 -4.25
N VAL A 45 -7.01 -0.56 -4.31
CA VAL A 45 -6.35 0.10 -3.19
C VAL A 45 -5.69 1.39 -3.65
N LYS A 46 -5.74 2.39 -2.78
CA LYS A 46 -5.03 3.66 -2.94
C LYS A 46 -4.05 3.84 -1.80
N LEU A 47 -2.77 3.66 -2.10
CA LEU A 47 -1.68 3.93 -1.17
C LEU A 47 -1.21 5.37 -1.35
N ILE A 48 -1.05 6.08 -0.25
CA ILE A 48 -0.49 7.44 -0.23
C ILE A 48 0.80 7.36 0.59
N ASN A 49 1.93 7.62 -0.05
CA ASN A 49 3.21 7.66 0.62
C ASN A 49 3.47 9.09 1.08
N LEU A 50 3.07 9.40 2.32
CA LEU A 50 3.41 10.66 2.95
C LEU A 50 4.76 10.50 3.68
N PRO A 51 5.73 11.42 3.47
CA PRO A 51 7.01 11.38 4.17
C PRO A 51 6.89 11.66 5.69
N PHE A 52 5.70 11.99 6.19
CA PHE A 52 5.44 12.33 7.58
C PHE A 52 4.32 11.45 8.16
N ASN A 53 4.64 10.76 9.26
CA ASN A 53 3.67 10.00 10.05
C ASN A 53 2.90 10.97 10.97
N PHE A 54 1.64 11.27 10.63
CA PHE A 54 0.75 12.03 11.51
C PHE A 54 0.12 11.10 12.56
N SER A 55 0.94 10.53 13.44
CA SER A 55 0.48 9.72 14.57
C SER A 55 0.73 10.42 15.91
N THR A 56 0.27 11.67 16.07
CA THR A 56 0.20 12.37 17.36
C THR A 56 -0.69 13.61 17.25
N PHE A 57 -2.01 13.40 17.22
CA PHE A 57 -2.98 14.40 17.69
C PHE A 57 -4.13 13.65 18.36
N THR A 58 -3.90 13.22 19.60
CA THR A 58 -4.94 12.94 20.60
C THR A 58 -4.34 13.23 21.96
#